data_AF-A0A1I8FI19-F1
#
_entry.id   AF-A0A1I8FI19-F1
#
_cell.length_a   1.000
_cell.length_b   1.000
_cell.length_c   1.000
_cell.angle_alpha   90.00
_cell.angle_beta   90.00
_cell.angle_gamma   90.00
#
_symmetry.space_group_name_H-M   'P 1'
#
loop_
_entity.id
_entity.type
_entity.pdbx_description
1 polymer ?
#
loop_
_entity_poly.entity_id
_entity_poly.type
_entity_poly.pdbx_seq_one_letter_code
_entity_poly.pdbx_strand_id
1 'polypeptide(L)'
;VKDALRRRRTAIAADLRRKSPAWWKDLEQQIEPIRKRQDQDNKDITKNEEERFQQVFLHKQSMFEERKQSYAKELSDYNTAQSRHYMEHLPEQLATLEEQEKRVAAICKQHFQLWGDSELQALNIRTKCCQTLRQKADNVNAEYDINEFMRVTASGNPVPDDVVFEDLGSNDSISQQQQQQQAAAPGKKNKFGTLNKKSAPAQQKRRLVEQLKQKDEELEKATKGLDAMHKLLQTYQQNPKLGDIAMVQQQMQQASEQVETLNRERVDILKELQALGVDTSNMGGAAPVTTTAAAPPPVQAVSGSQNTSSASAFADEFADESPVSPAQPQPVATSAGAAGPPQAPPVPPPPSAVAAPALPIVAMLYDFNDPSQPDNLAVVAGERLYVLSGDADWTLVQRTAGNTDEQGYVPTAYMAAMFD
;
A
#
# COMPACT_ATOMS: atom_id res chain seq x y z
N VAL A 1 -14.58 -30.74 33.44
CA VAL A 1 -15.98 -31.10 33.83
C VAL A 1 -16.48 -32.39 33.17
N LYS A 2 -16.44 -32.53 31.83
CA LYS A 2 -16.79 -33.78 31.12
C LYS A 2 -16.09 -35.04 31.66
N ASP A 3 -14.78 -34.97 31.92
CA ASP A 3 -14.04 -36.12 32.46
C ASP A 3 -14.39 -36.44 33.90
N ALA A 4 -14.71 -35.44 34.72
CA ALA A 4 -15.18 -35.64 36.08
C ALA A 4 -16.57 -36.32 36.08
N LEU A 5 -17.47 -35.89 35.20
CA LEU A 5 -18.77 -36.51 34.99
C LEU A 5 -18.63 -37.96 34.47
N ARG A 6 -17.75 -38.22 33.49
CA ARG A 6 -17.51 -39.58 33.00
C ARG A 6 -16.94 -40.48 34.08
N ARG A 7 -15.91 -40.04 34.81
CA ARG A 7 -15.29 -40.79 35.91
C ARG A 7 -16.29 -41.11 37.00
N ARG A 8 -17.15 -40.14 37.35
CA ARG A 8 -18.23 -40.34 38.33
C ARG A 8 -19.28 -41.33 37.83
N ARG A 9 -19.71 -41.25 36.56
CA ARG A 9 -20.61 -42.24 35.94
C ARG A 9 -20.03 -43.65 35.97
N THR A 10 -18.76 -43.79 35.58
CA THR A 10 -18.09 -45.10 35.58
C THR A 10 -17.88 -45.65 36.98
N ALA A 11 -17.60 -44.79 37.97
CA ALA A 11 -17.46 -45.20 39.37
C ALA A 11 -18.79 -45.69 39.95
N ILE A 12 -19.87 -44.93 39.73
CA ILE A 12 -21.23 -45.28 40.17
C ILE A 12 -21.71 -46.60 39.53
N ALA A 13 -21.50 -46.75 38.22
CA ALA A 13 -21.88 -47.96 37.50
C ALA A 13 -21.03 -49.18 37.89
N ALA A 14 -19.73 -48.99 38.14
CA ALA A 14 -18.82 -50.05 38.56
C ALA A 14 -19.09 -50.51 40.01
N ASP A 15 -19.41 -49.59 40.91
CA ASP A 15 -19.69 -49.93 42.31
C ASP A 15 -20.93 -50.83 42.42
N LEU A 16 -21.99 -50.49 41.69
CA LEU A 16 -23.21 -51.29 41.68
C LEU A 16 -23.01 -52.65 41.00
N ARG A 17 -22.36 -52.70 39.82
CA ARG A 17 -22.09 -53.97 39.11
C ARG A 17 -21.22 -54.92 39.89
N ARG A 18 -20.22 -54.41 40.60
CA ARG A 18 -19.25 -55.26 41.32
C ARG A 18 -19.80 -55.82 42.62
N LYS A 19 -20.60 -55.03 43.34
CA LYS A 19 -21.00 -55.38 44.72
C LYS A 19 -22.40 -55.98 44.81
N SER A 20 -23.30 -55.65 43.87
CA SER A 20 -24.68 -56.14 43.89
C SER A 20 -24.79 -57.68 43.85
N PRO A 21 -24.07 -58.43 43.00
CA PRO A 21 -24.17 -59.90 42.96
C PRO A 21 -23.62 -60.57 44.23
N ALA A 22 -22.55 -60.00 44.80
CA ALA A 22 -21.94 -60.51 46.02
C ALA A 22 -22.86 -60.34 47.24
N TRP A 23 -23.58 -59.22 47.33
CA TRP A 23 -24.56 -59.01 48.40
C TRP A 23 -25.81 -59.85 48.25
N TRP A 24 -26.30 -60.05 47.03
CA TRP A 24 -27.42 -60.97 46.79
C TRP A 24 -27.08 -62.39 47.24
N LYS A 25 -25.89 -62.88 46.89
CA LYS A 25 -25.41 -64.20 47.30
C LYS A 25 -25.20 -64.32 48.81
N ASP A 26 -24.70 -63.28 49.46
CA ASP A 26 -24.56 -63.19 50.92
C ASP A 26 -25.94 -63.15 51.62
N LEU A 27 -26.94 -62.46 51.04
CA LEU A 27 -28.31 -62.48 51.54
C LEU A 27 -28.95 -63.87 51.44
N GLU A 28 -28.76 -64.56 50.30
CA GLU A 28 -29.25 -65.93 50.08
C GLU A 28 -28.63 -66.93 51.07
N GLN A 29 -27.33 -66.82 51.34
CA GLN A 29 -26.66 -67.69 52.32
C GLN A 29 -27.19 -67.50 53.75
N GLN A 30 -27.62 -66.29 54.10
CA GLN A 30 -28.16 -65.98 55.44
C GLN A 30 -29.63 -66.40 55.60
N ILE A 31 -30.37 -66.52 54.50
CA ILE A 31 -31.76 -67.00 54.51
C ILE A 31 -31.85 -68.53 54.55
N GLU A 32 -30.84 -69.22 54.06
CA GLU A 32 -30.76 -70.68 53.96
C GLU A 32 -30.95 -71.44 55.30
N PRO A 33 -30.31 -71.06 56.43
CA PRO A 33 -30.56 -71.72 57.71
C PRO A 33 -31.98 -71.48 58.25
N ILE A 34 -32.60 -70.34 57.91
CA ILE A 34 -33.99 -70.01 58.28
C ILE A 34 -34.96 -70.88 57.47
N ARG A 35 -34.73 -71.07 56.17
CA ARG A 35 -35.52 -71.96 55.29
C ARG A 35 -35.46 -73.43 55.72
N LYS A 36 -34.25 -73.94 55.97
CA LYS A 36 -34.04 -75.33 56.42
C LYS A 36 -34.70 -75.66 57.76
N ARG A 37 -34.95 -74.66 58.60
CA ARG A 37 -35.72 -74.80 59.86
C ARG A 37 -37.22 -74.92 59.60
N GLN A 38 -37.77 -74.11 58.70
CA GLN A 38 -39.18 -74.14 58.31
C GLN A 38 -39.57 -75.49 57.68
N ASP A 39 -38.64 -76.12 56.95
CA ASP A 39 -38.86 -77.41 56.30
C ASP A 39 -38.71 -78.64 57.24
N GLN A 40 -38.65 -78.44 58.56
CA GLN A 40 -38.54 -79.47 59.62
C GLN A 40 -37.31 -80.40 59.59
N ASP A 41 -36.39 -80.24 58.63
CA ASP A 41 -35.22 -81.11 58.44
C ASP A 41 -34.05 -80.85 59.42
N ASN A 42 -34.08 -79.76 60.21
CA ASN A 42 -32.97 -79.41 61.10
C ASN A 42 -33.44 -79.10 62.53
N LYS A 43 -33.48 -80.13 63.39
CA LYS A 43 -33.93 -80.03 64.80
C LYS A 43 -32.89 -79.40 65.75
N ASP A 44 -31.66 -79.17 65.30
CA ASP A 44 -30.55 -78.76 66.16
C ASP A 44 -30.41 -77.24 66.41
N ILE A 45 -31.14 -76.41 65.65
CA ILE A 45 -31.09 -74.94 65.81
C ILE A 45 -32.03 -74.53 66.95
N THR A 46 -31.61 -73.68 67.87
CA THR A 46 -32.48 -73.22 68.97
C THR A 46 -33.34 -72.02 68.54
N LYS A 47 -34.53 -71.82 69.14
CA LYS A 47 -35.39 -70.64 68.86
C LYS A 47 -34.63 -69.29 69.01
N ASN A 48 -33.71 -69.23 69.98
CA ASN A 48 -32.83 -68.07 70.20
C ASN A 48 -31.81 -67.87 69.05
N GLU A 49 -31.35 -68.94 68.41
CA GLU A 49 -30.43 -68.87 67.27
C GLU A 49 -31.19 -68.48 65.99
N GLU A 50 -32.42 -68.94 65.84
CA GLU A 50 -33.32 -68.56 64.74
C GLU A 50 -33.66 -67.06 64.77
N GLU A 51 -34.01 -66.51 65.93
CA GLU A 51 -34.22 -65.06 66.10
C GLU A 51 -32.94 -64.26 65.79
N ARG A 52 -31.77 -64.79 66.16
CA ARG A 52 -30.48 -64.19 65.82
C ARG A 52 -30.22 -64.19 64.31
N PHE A 53 -30.50 -65.30 63.60
CA PHE A 53 -30.36 -65.37 62.14
C PHE A 53 -31.34 -64.41 61.44
N GLN A 54 -32.58 -64.29 61.93
CA GLN A 54 -33.55 -63.32 61.41
C GLN A 54 -33.09 -61.87 61.59
N GLN A 55 -32.55 -61.51 62.76
CA GLN A 55 -32.00 -60.17 62.99
C GLN A 55 -30.83 -59.87 62.04
N VAL A 56 -29.91 -60.82 61.84
CA VAL A 56 -28.79 -60.67 60.90
C VAL A 56 -29.28 -60.52 59.45
N PHE A 57 -30.29 -61.29 59.04
CA PHE A 57 -30.89 -61.20 57.72
C PHE A 57 -31.56 -59.83 57.49
N LEU A 58 -32.44 -59.40 58.41
CA LEU A 58 -33.12 -58.10 58.30
C LEU A 58 -32.13 -56.93 58.28
N HIS A 59 -31.07 -57.00 59.09
CA HIS A 59 -30.01 -56.00 59.07
C HIS A 59 -29.30 -55.94 57.71
N LYS A 60 -28.90 -57.09 57.15
CA LYS A 60 -28.27 -57.15 55.81
C LYS A 60 -29.21 -56.69 54.69
N GLN A 61 -30.50 -57.02 54.78
CA GLN A 61 -31.53 -56.55 53.84
C GLN A 61 -31.67 -55.03 53.87
N SER A 62 -31.71 -54.44 55.06
CA SER A 62 -31.73 -52.98 55.23
C SER A 62 -30.50 -52.30 54.62
N MET A 63 -29.31 -52.85 54.89
CA MET A 63 -28.05 -52.37 54.30
C MET A 63 -28.02 -52.46 52.76
N PHE A 64 -28.68 -53.46 52.19
CA PHE A 64 -28.81 -53.58 50.73
C PHE A 64 -29.75 -52.51 50.15
N GLU A 65 -30.91 -52.30 50.76
CA GLU A 65 -31.86 -51.26 50.33
C GLU A 65 -31.28 -49.85 50.47
N GLU A 66 -30.57 -49.55 51.56
CA GLU A 66 -29.89 -48.26 51.75
C GLU A 66 -28.90 -47.96 50.62
N ARG A 67 -28.16 -48.98 50.17
CA ARG A 67 -27.21 -48.85 49.06
C ARG A 67 -27.89 -48.70 47.71
N LYS A 68 -28.99 -49.40 47.46
CA LYS A 68 -29.80 -49.23 46.25
C LYS A 68 -30.39 -47.82 46.20
N GLN A 69 -30.86 -47.30 47.33
CA GLN A 69 -31.38 -45.95 47.47
C GLN A 69 -30.28 -44.88 47.26
N SER A 70 -29.09 -45.11 47.81
CA SER A 70 -27.91 -44.27 47.60
C SER A 70 -27.50 -44.21 46.12
N TYR A 71 -27.51 -45.36 45.43
CA TYR A 71 -27.27 -45.41 43.98
C TYR A 71 -28.33 -44.66 43.18
N ALA A 72 -29.61 -44.86 43.49
CA ALA A 72 -30.71 -44.18 42.81
C ALA A 72 -30.59 -42.65 42.94
N LYS A 73 -30.24 -42.17 44.14
CA LYS A 73 -29.95 -40.75 44.39
C LYS A 73 -28.76 -40.27 43.56
N GLU A 74 -27.63 -40.98 43.60
CA GLU A 74 -26.43 -40.52 42.90
C GLU A 74 -26.59 -40.53 41.37
N LEU A 75 -27.40 -41.46 40.83
CA LEU A 75 -27.79 -41.47 39.43
C LEU A 75 -28.68 -40.28 39.07
N SER A 76 -29.66 -39.94 39.92
CA SER A 76 -30.51 -38.76 39.74
C SER A 76 -29.70 -37.47 39.75
N ASP A 77 -28.79 -37.33 40.72
CA ASP A 77 -27.88 -36.19 40.84
C ASP A 77 -26.96 -36.10 39.61
N TYR A 78 -26.45 -37.23 39.13
CA TYR A 78 -25.65 -37.30 37.90
C TYR A 78 -26.43 -36.83 36.68
N ASN A 79 -27.65 -37.34 36.47
CA ASN A 79 -28.48 -36.98 35.32
C ASN A 79 -28.85 -35.48 35.35
N THR A 80 -29.12 -34.94 36.53
CA THR A 80 -29.40 -33.50 36.72
C THR A 80 -28.16 -32.66 36.37
N ALA A 81 -26.98 -33.05 36.87
CA ALA A 81 -25.73 -32.36 36.58
C ALA A 81 -25.35 -32.47 35.09
N GLN A 82 -25.61 -33.61 34.47
CA GLN A 82 -25.40 -33.81 33.04
C GLN A 82 -26.32 -32.91 32.22
N SER A 83 -27.61 -32.88 32.54
CA SER A 83 -28.58 -32.01 31.88
C SER A 83 -28.14 -30.55 31.97
N ARG A 84 -27.80 -30.06 33.17
CA ARG A 84 -27.29 -28.71 33.38
C ARG A 84 -26.04 -28.42 32.55
N HIS A 85 -25.08 -29.34 32.51
CA HIS A 85 -23.85 -29.14 31.73
C HIS A 85 -24.12 -28.95 30.23
N TYR A 86 -24.99 -29.78 29.64
CA TYR A 86 -25.23 -29.74 28.19
C TYR A 86 -26.29 -28.73 27.76
N MET A 87 -27.28 -28.46 28.61
CA MET A 87 -28.40 -27.58 28.28
C MET A 87 -28.17 -26.13 28.68
N GLU A 88 -27.28 -25.86 29.65
CA GLU A 88 -27.05 -24.52 30.18
C GLU A 88 -25.58 -24.10 29.99
N HIS A 89 -24.65 -24.78 30.65
CA HIS A 89 -23.24 -24.33 30.68
C HIS A 89 -22.53 -24.41 29.32
N LEU A 90 -22.75 -25.48 28.55
CA LEU A 90 -22.07 -25.64 27.26
C LEU A 90 -22.53 -24.58 26.23
N PRO A 91 -23.85 -24.33 26.04
CA PRO A 91 -24.32 -23.22 25.21
C PRO A 91 -23.77 -21.86 25.65
N GLU A 92 -23.74 -21.58 26.96
CA GLU A 92 -23.21 -20.31 27.51
C GLU A 92 -21.72 -20.12 27.19
N GLN A 93 -20.91 -21.17 27.36
CA GLN A 93 -19.49 -21.14 27.00
C GLN A 93 -19.27 -20.95 25.50
N LEU A 94 -20.07 -21.62 24.66
CA LEU A 94 -19.99 -21.47 23.21
C LEU A 94 -20.41 -20.07 22.77
N ALA A 95 -21.47 -19.51 23.35
CA ALA A 95 -21.90 -18.14 23.08
C ALA A 95 -20.82 -17.12 23.45
N THR A 96 -20.13 -17.33 24.58
CA THR A 96 -19.00 -16.47 25.00
C THR A 96 -17.85 -16.54 23.99
N LEU A 97 -17.49 -17.74 23.53
CA LEU A 97 -16.45 -17.91 22.51
C LEU A 97 -16.86 -17.29 21.16
N GLU A 98 -18.12 -17.44 20.76
CA GLU A 98 -18.66 -16.84 19.55
C GLU A 98 -18.62 -15.30 19.62
N GLU A 99 -18.96 -14.70 20.76
CA GLU A 99 -18.88 -13.26 20.98
C GLU A 99 -17.43 -12.75 20.91
N GLN A 100 -16.48 -13.51 21.48
CA GLN A 100 -15.06 -13.19 21.38
C GLN A 100 -14.58 -13.22 19.91
N GLU A 101 -14.97 -14.23 19.15
CA GLU A 101 -14.61 -14.33 17.73
C GLU A 101 -15.20 -13.18 16.91
N LYS A 102 -16.47 -12.84 17.14
CA LYS A 102 -17.11 -11.66 16.51
C LYS A 102 -16.36 -10.37 16.85
N ARG A 103 -15.88 -10.23 18.08
CA ARG A 103 -15.10 -9.07 18.51
C ARG A 103 -13.76 -8.99 17.80
N VAL A 104 -13.04 -10.11 17.66
CA VAL A 104 -11.78 -10.16 16.90
C VAL A 104 -12.02 -9.77 15.45
N ALA A 105 -13.03 -10.35 14.79
CA ALA A 105 -13.39 -10.01 13.42
C ALA A 105 -13.71 -8.52 13.24
N ALA A 106 -14.44 -7.92 14.19
CA ALA A 106 -14.76 -6.50 14.19
C ALA A 106 -13.50 -5.62 14.34
N ILE A 107 -12.58 -5.99 15.23
CA ILE A 107 -11.30 -5.30 15.42
C ILE A 107 -10.46 -5.38 14.15
N CYS A 108 -10.30 -6.57 13.56
CA CYS A 108 -9.56 -6.74 12.31
C CYS A 108 -10.14 -5.88 11.18
N LYS A 109 -11.48 -5.86 11.04
CA LYS A 109 -12.15 -4.99 10.07
C LYS A 109 -11.80 -3.52 10.29
N GLN A 110 -11.88 -3.04 11.54
CA GLN A 110 -11.56 -1.66 11.87
C GLN A 110 -10.11 -1.31 11.53
N HIS A 111 -9.16 -2.22 11.81
CA HIS A 111 -7.75 -2.01 11.47
C HIS A 111 -7.52 -1.94 9.96
N PHE A 112 -8.15 -2.81 9.17
CA PHE A 112 -8.02 -2.74 7.71
C PHE A 112 -8.60 -1.44 7.14
N GLN A 113 -9.71 -0.95 7.71
CA GLN A 113 -10.28 0.35 7.32
C GLN A 113 -9.32 1.49 7.66
N LEU A 114 -8.81 1.54 8.88
CA LEU A 114 -7.87 2.58 9.31
C LEU A 114 -6.59 2.58 8.47
N TRP A 115 -6.07 1.39 8.14
CA TRP A 115 -4.91 1.27 7.25
C TRP A 115 -5.24 1.80 5.84
N GLY A 116 -6.37 1.41 5.26
CA GLY A 116 -6.82 1.92 3.98
C GLY A 116 -6.97 3.45 3.97
N ASP A 117 -7.57 4.02 5.02
CA ASP A 117 -7.74 5.46 5.17
C ASP A 117 -6.39 6.19 5.28
N SER A 118 -5.43 5.62 6.01
CA SER A 118 -4.06 6.15 6.15
C SER A 118 -3.33 6.17 4.80
N GLU A 119 -3.39 5.08 4.04
CA GLU A 119 -2.79 5.01 2.70
C GLU A 119 -3.43 6.01 1.74
N LEU A 120 -4.76 6.16 1.77
CA LEU A 120 -5.47 7.16 0.98
C LEU A 120 -5.05 8.59 1.34
N GLN A 121 -4.84 8.90 2.64
CA GLN A 121 -4.34 10.20 3.06
C GLN A 121 -2.92 10.47 2.52
N ALA A 122 -2.02 9.48 2.57
CA ALA A 122 -0.68 9.60 2.01
C ALA A 122 -0.70 9.83 0.50
N LEU A 123 -1.55 9.09 -0.24
CA LEU A 123 -1.76 9.28 -1.68
C LEU A 123 -2.29 10.69 -2.00
N ASN A 124 -3.20 11.22 -1.19
CA ASN A 124 -3.72 12.59 -1.36
C ASN A 124 -2.62 13.63 -1.21
N ILE A 125 -1.73 13.50 -0.22
CA ILE A 125 -0.58 14.42 -0.05
C ILE A 125 0.34 14.34 -1.26
N ARG A 126 0.71 13.12 -1.67
CA ARG A 126 1.56 12.91 -2.85
C ARG A 126 0.94 13.55 -4.10
N THR A 127 -0.36 13.36 -4.30
CA THR A 127 -1.11 13.95 -5.42
C THR A 127 -1.04 15.47 -5.39
N LYS A 128 -1.26 16.10 -4.23
CA LYS A 128 -1.16 17.57 -4.06
C LYS A 128 0.25 18.10 -4.32
N CYS A 129 1.29 17.37 -3.89
CA CYS A 129 2.67 17.74 -4.17
C CYS A 129 2.96 17.72 -5.68
N CYS A 130 2.55 16.66 -6.38
CA CYS A 130 2.70 16.57 -7.83
C CYS A 130 1.92 17.66 -8.57
N GLN A 131 0.70 17.97 -8.13
CA GLN A 131 -0.12 19.06 -8.70
C GLN A 131 0.56 20.42 -8.53
N THR A 132 1.06 20.72 -7.32
CA THR A 132 1.78 21.97 -7.03
C THR A 132 3.05 22.07 -7.87
N LEU A 133 3.81 20.99 -7.98
CA LEU A 133 5.03 20.96 -8.80
C LEU A 133 4.72 21.26 -10.26
N ARG A 134 3.66 20.64 -10.80
CA ARG A 134 3.21 20.91 -12.17
C ARG A 134 2.81 22.38 -12.34
N GLN A 135 2.01 22.92 -11.43
CA GLN A 135 1.61 24.33 -11.48
C GLN A 135 2.82 25.27 -11.43
N LYS A 136 3.84 24.96 -10.62
CA LYS A 136 5.07 25.76 -10.55
C LYS A 136 5.90 25.64 -11.83
N ALA A 137 5.97 24.45 -12.42
CA ALA A 137 6.61 24.25 -13.72
C ALA A 137 5.90 25.04 -14.83
N ASP A 138 4.57 25.06 -14.83
CA ASP A 138 3.76 25.82 -15.80
C ASP A 138 3.97 27.35 -15.66
N ASN A 139 4.39 27.83 -14.48
CA ASN A 139 4.70 29.24 -14.23
C ASN A 139 6.12 29.66 -14.67
N VAL A 140 6.97 28.72 -15.09
CA VAL A 140 8.32 29.07 -15.57
C VAL A 140 8.18 29.82 -16.89
N ASN A 141 8.65 31.07 -16.91
CA ASN A 141 8.50 31.96 -18.05
C ASN A 141 9.82 32.68 -18.36
N ALA A 142 10.48 32.24 -19.42
CA ALA A 142 11.77 32.77 -19.83
C ALA A 142 11.73 34.28 -20.14
N GLU A 143 10.66 34.78 -20.77
CA GLU A 143 10.54 36.21 -21.08
C GLU A 143 10.41 37.05 -19.82
N TYR A 144 9.64 36.57 -18.83
CA TYR A 144 9.54 37.24 -17.54
C TYR A 144 10.90 37.25 -16.81
N ASP A 145 11.57 36.09 -16.76
CA ASP A 145 12.85 35.94 -16.06
C ASP A 145 13.97 36.79 -16.70
N ILE A 146 14.03 36.84 -18.03
CA ILE A 146 15.01 37.68 -18.77
C ILE A 146 14.73 39.16 -18.52
N ASN A 147 13.47 39.59 -18.56
CA ASN A 147 13.12 40.98 -18.30
C ASN A 147 13.45 41.39 -16.86
N GLU A 148 13.20 40.50 -15.89
CA GLU A 148 13.57 40.74 -14.50
C GLU A 148 15.09 40.79 -14.32
N PHE A 149 15.84 39.91 -15.00
CA PHE A 149 17.30 39.97 -15.02
C PHE A 149 17.79 41.30 -15.59
N MET A 150 17.32 41.68 -16.78
CA MET A 150 17.67 42.95 -17.43
C MET A 150 17.37 44.14 -16.52
N ARG A 151 16.23 44.12 -15.81
CA ARG A 151 15.84 45.17 -14.84
C ARG A 151 16.83 45.27 -13.68
N VAL A 152 17.28 44.14 -13.14
CA VAL A 152 18.19 44.09 -11.98
C VAL A 152 19.64 44.39 -12.38
N THR A 153 20.06 43.97 -13.59
CA THR A 153 21.45 44.10 -14.05
C THR A 153 21.70 45.30 -14.95
N ALA A 154 20.68 46.10 -15.26
CA ALA A 154 20.86 47.33 -16.03
C ALA A 154 21.85 48.25 -15.30
N SER A 155 23.02 48.47 -15.89
CA SER A 155 24.09 49.26 -15.26
C SER A 155 23.76 50.76 -15.19
N GLY A 156 22.67 51.19 -15.82
CA GLY A 156 22.25 52.59 -15.92
C GLY A 156 23.20 53.46 -16.74
N ASN A 157 24.24 52.89 -17.32
CA ASN A 157 25.17 53.65 -18.16
C ASN A 157 24.47 54.01 -19.47
N PRO A 158 24.59 55.27 -19.93
CA PRO A 158 24.09 55.65 -21.24
C PRO A 158 24.83 54.83 -22.30
N VAL A 159 24.12 54.55 -23.39
CA VAL A 159 24.75 53.93 -24.57
C VAL A 159 25.90 54.85 -24.99
N PRO A 160 27.12 54.32 -25.23
CA PRO A 160 28.24 55.14 -25.68
C PRO A 160 27.86 55.92 -26.94
N ASP A 161 28.15 57.23 -26.95
CA ASP A 161 27.98 58.05 -28.14
C ASP A 161 28.93 57.60 -29.26
N ASP A 162 28.56 57.91 -30.50
CA ASP A 162 29.38 57.61 -31.67
C ASP A 162 30.77 58.25 -31.53
N VAL A 163 31.82 57.46 -31.82
CA VAL A 163 33.19 57.95 -31.78
C VAL A 163 33.37 59.03 -32.84
N VAL A 164 33.66 60.25 -32.41
CA VAL A 164 33.90 61.38 -33.31
C VAL A 164 35.26 61.19 -34.00
N PHE A 165 35.32 61.54 -35.29
CA PHE A 165 36.56 61.49 -36.07
C PHE A 165 37.61 62.46 -35.51
N GLU A 166 38.74 61.92 -35.04
CA GLU A 166 39.90 62.72 -34.66
C GLU A 166 40.75 63.04 -35.90
N ASP A 167 40.68 64.29 -36.36
CA ASP A 167 41.55 64.77 -37.43
C ASP A 167 42.96 65.04 -36.87
N LEU A 168 43.85 64.05 -37.00
CA LEU A 168 45.23 64.12 -36.53
C LEU A 168 46.14 64.99 -37.43
N GLY A 169 45.58 65.74 -38.37
CA GLY A 169 46.35 66.57 -39.28
C GLY A 169 45.71 67.94 -39.51
N SER A 170 45.83 68.87 -38.57
CA SER A 170 45.94 70.31 -38.88
C SER A 170 46.42 71.15 -37.70
N ASN A 171 47.62 71.71 -37.84
CA ASN A 171 48.03 72.91 -37.11
C ASN A 171 47.15 74.08 -37.59
N ASP A 172 46.45 74.68 -36.62
CA ASP A 172 45.85 76.00 -36.59
C ASP A 172 44.90 76.46 -37.72
N SER A 173 43.71 76.84 -37.23
CA SER A 173 42.85 77.96 -37.65
C SER A 173 41.83 77.75 -38.77
N ILE A 174 40.64 78.37 -38.55
CA ILE A 174 39.47 78.55 -39.46
C ILE A 174 38.42 77.42 -39.33
N SER A 175 37.19 77.59 -38.84
CA SER A 175 36.39 78.77 -38.50
C SER A 175 35.19 78.35 -37.64
N GLN A 176 34.88 79.13 -36.60
CA GLN A 176 33.51 79.27 -36.11
C GLN A 176 32.66 80.03 -37.15
N GLN A 177 31.35 79.74 -37.15
CA GLN A 177 30.23 80.46 -37.78
C GLN A 177 29.91 80.20 -39.27
N GLN A 178 28.86 79.42 -39.52
CA GLN A 178 27.57 79.86 -40.14
C GLN A 178 26.64 78.64 -40.29
N GLN A 179 25.53 78.55 -39.55
CA GLN A 179 24.21 79.14 -39.82
C GLN A 179 23.46 78.46 -41.00
N GLN A 180 22.55 77.56 -40.61
CA GLN A 180 21.11 77.56 -40.92
C GLN A 180 20.59 77.57 -42.39
N GLN A 181 19.64 76.65 -42.62
CA GLN A 181 18.46 76.69 -43.52
C GLN A 181 18.51 76.15 -44.97
N GLN A 182 17.77 75.03 -45.14
CA GLN A 182 16.69 74.72 -46.11
C GLN A 182 16.89 74.83 -47.64
N ALA A 183 16.76 73.65 -48.27
CA ALA A 183 15.92 73.26 -49.41
C ALA A 183 15.81 74.13 -50.69
N ALA A 184 16.24 73.57 -51.83
CA ALA A 184 15.44 73.41 -53.07
C ALA A 184 16.22 72.62 -54.15
N ALA A 185 15.53 71.70 -54.84
CA ALA A 185 15.95 70.92 -56.02
C ALA A 185 16.07 71.83 -57.29
N PRO A 186 16.35 71.38 -58.55
CA PRO A 186 16.47 70.01 -59.10
C PRO A 186 17.55 69.77 -60.21
N GLY A 187 17.79 68.47 -60.51
CA GLY A 187 17.93 67.97 -61.89
C GLY A 187 19.33 67.85 -62.52
N LYS A 188 19.77 66.61 -62.78
CA LYS A 188 19.73 65.96 -64.11
C LYS A 188 20.52 64.64 -64.12
N LYS A 189 19.78 63.59 -64.49
CA LYS A 189 20.10 62.50 -65.43
C LYS A 189 21.56 62.01 -65.48
N ASN A 190 21.75 60.76 -65.06
CA ASN A 190 22.47 59.78 -65.88
C ASN A 190 21.68 58.46 -65.91
N LYS A 191 21.38 58.02 -67.13
CA LYS A 191 20.65 56.80 -67.48
C LYS A 191 21.65 55.94 -68.23
N PHE A 192 22.00 54.76 -67.72
CA PHE A 192 22.25 53.56 -68.53
C PHE A 192 22.42 52.35 -67.62
N GLY A 193 21.80 51.23 -68.00
CA GLY A 193 21.99 49.94 -67.33
C GLY A 193 20.73 49.10 -67.18
N THR A 194 20.03 48.82 -68.29
CA THR A 194 19.01 47.77 -68.37
C THR A 194 19.71 46.41 -68.30
N LEU A 195 19.67 45.75 -67.14
CA LEU A 195 20.12 44.37 -66.96
C LEU A 195 19.13 43.64 -66.05
N ASN A 196 18.53 42.60 -66.62
CA ASN A 196 17.66 41.57 -66.02
C ASN A 196 17.45 41.66 -64.51
N LYS A 197 16.31 42.20 -64.11
CA LYS A 197 15.84 42.17 -62.73
C LYS A 197 15.26 40.77 -62.45
N LYS A 198 16.14 39.84 -62.06
CA LYS A 198 15.79 38.94 -60.95
C LYS A 198 15.29 39.87 -59.84
N SER A 199 14.07 39.66 -59.36
CA SER A 199 13.40 40.54 -58.39
C SER A 199 14.37 40.98 -57.31
N ALA A 200 14.40 42.29 -57.00
CA ALA A 200 15.28 42.83 -55.97
C ALA A 200 15.14 42.01 -54.67
N PRO A 201 16.21 41.81 -53.87
CA PRO A 201 16.16 40.97 -52.66
C PRO A 201 14.99 41.31 -51.72
N ALA A 202 14.61 42.60 -51.66
CA ALA A 202 13.44 43.06 -50.91
C ALA A 202 12.09 42.53 -51.43
N GLN A 203 11.94 42.31 -52.74
CA GLN A 203 10.73 41.75 -53.35
C GLN A 203 10.67 40.22 -53.17
N GLN A 204 11.81 39.53 -53.17
CA GLN A 204 11.87 38.10 -52.83
C GLN A 204 11.49 37.85 -51.36
N LYS A 205 12.05 38.65 -50.44
CA LYS A 205 11.67 38.63 -49.00
C LYS A 205 10.16 38.79 -48.80
N ARG A 206 9.54 39.80 -49.44
CA ARG A 206 8.10 40.05 -49.33
C ARG A 206 7.25 38.89 -49.84
N ARG A 207 7.66 38.21 -50.92
CA ARG A 207 6.95 37.04 -51.46
C ARG A 207 7.04 35.84 -50.51
N LEU A 208 8.21 35.58 -49.95
CA LEU A 208 8.41 34.47 -49.01
C LEU A 208 7.65 34.69 -47.70
N VAL A 209 7.58 35.92 -47.19
CA VAL A 209 6.76 36.25 -46.00
C VAL A 209 5.26 36.04 -46.29
N GLU A 210 4.78 36.42 -47.47
CA GLU A 210 3.38 36.17 -47.87
C GLU A 210 3.08 34.67 -48.02
N GLN A 211 4.00 33.90 -48.62
CA GLN A 211 3.89 32.45 -48.72
C GLN A 211 3.91 31.77 -47.35
N LEU A 212 4.74 32.26 -46.41
CA LEU A 212 4.78 31.78 -45.04
C LEU A 212 3.42 31.98 -44.36
N LYS A 213 2.85 33.17 -44.47
CA LYS A 213 1.52 33.48 -43.91
C LYS A 213 0.42 32.58 -44.48
N GLN A 214 0.43 32.35 -45.79
CA GLN A 214 -0.53 31.43 -46.42
C GLN A 214 -0.38 30.01 -45.89
N LYS A 215 0.86 29.53 -45.71
CA LYS A 215 1.13 28.20 -45.17
C LYS A 215 0.76 28.07 -43.69
N ASP A 216 0.96 29.12 -42.90
CA ASP A 216 0.52 29.17 -41.50
C ASP A 216 -1.01 29.09 -41.40
N GLU A 217 -1.75 29.82 -42.25
CA GLU A 217 -3.22 29.77 -42.30
C GLU A 217 -3.75 28.39 -42.74
N GLU A 218 -3.09 27.74 -43.70
CA GLU A 218 -3.44 26.38 -44.15
C GLU A 218 -3.13 25.33 -43.08
N LEU A 219 -1.98 25.45 -42.39
CA LEU A 219 -1.58 24.59 -41.29
C LEU A 219 -2.55 24.70 -40.10
N GLU A 220 -3.00 25.92 -39.76
CA GLU A 220 -3.98 26.14 -38.71
C GLU A 220 -5.33 25.48 -39.05
N LYS A 221 -5.79 25.61 -40.30
CA LYS A 221 -7.03 24.96 -40.77
C LYS A 221 -6.91 23.43 -40.74
N ALA A 222 -5.80 22.88 -41.21
CA ALA A 222 -5.54 21.44 -41.21
C ALA A 222 -5.45 20.87 -39.79
N THR A 223 -4.80 21.59 -38.86
CA THR A 223 -4.69 21.21 -37.45
C THR A 223 -6.07 21.20 -36.76
N LYS A 224 -6.88 22.25 -36.97
CA LYS A 224 -8.26 22.29 -36.47
C LYS A 224 -9.13 21.17 -37.06
N GLY A 225 -8.90 20.80 -38.32
CA GLY A 225 -9.54 19.65 -38.95
C GLY A 225 -9.18 18.32 -38.29
N LEU A 226 -7.89 18.12 -37.96
CA LEU A 226 -7.39 16.94 -37.25
C LEU A 226 -7.97 16.83 -35.84
N ASP A 227 -8.04 17.94 -35.09
CA ASP A 227 -8.66 17.98 -33.76
C ASP A 227 -10.16 17.63 -33.81
N ALA A 228 -10.88 18.11 -34.83
CA ALA A 228 -12.28 17.74 -35.05
C ALA A 228 -12.42 16.23 -35.35
N MET A 229 -11.48 15.63 -36.08
CA MET A 229 -11.46 14.19 -36.34
C MET A 229 -11.17 13.36 -35.10
N HIS A 230 -10.25 13.79 -34.22
CA HIS A 230 -10.06 13.17 -32.91
C HIS A 230 -11.33 13.19 -32.07
N LYS A 231 -12.06 14.32 -32.07
CA LYS A 231 -13.32 14.44 -31.37
C LYS A 231 -14.41 13.54 -31.98
N LEU A 232 -14.44 13.43 -33.30
CA LEU A 232 -15.36 12.53 -34.01
C LEU A 232 -15.07 11.06 -33.67
N LEU A 233 -13.80 10.65 -33.67
CA LEU A 233 -13.37 9.31 -33.27
C LEU A 233 -13.81 8.99 -31.83
N GLN A 234 -13.63 9.94 -30.91
CA GLN A 234 -14.06 9.78 -29.52
C GLN A 234 -15.58 9.58 -29.41
N THR A 235 -16.38 10.29 -30.20
CA THR A 235 -17.85 10.09 -30.21
C THR A 235 -18.27 8.74 -30.77
N TYR A 236 -17.57 8.22 -31.79
CA TYR A 236 -17.86 6.92 -32.39
C TYR A 236 -17.39 5.76 -31.50
N GLN A 237 -16.30 5.95 -30.74
CA GLN A 237 -15.87 4.99 -29.74
C GLN A 237 -16.86 4.85 -28.59
N GLN A 238 -17.51 5.94 -28.18
CA GLN A 238 -18.55 5.95 -27.16
C GLN A 238 -19.89 5.41 -27.70
N ASN A 239 -20.15 5.55 -29.00
CA ASN A 239 -21.39 5.11 -29.65
C ASN A 239 -21.11 4.32 -30.93
N PRO A 240 -20.93 2.98 -30.83
CA PRO A 240 -20.55 2.13 -31.97
C PRO A 240 -21.56 2.03 -33.12
N LYS A 241 -22.77 2.61 -32.95
CA LYS A 241 -23.83 2.64 -33.97
C LYS A 241 -23.78 3.89 -34.86
N LEU A 242 -22.94 4.86 -34.53
CA LEU A 242 -22.96 6.20 -35.13
C LEU A 242 -22.06 6.36 -36.36
N GLY A 243 -21.20 5.38 -36.66
CA GLY A 243 -20.37 5.38 -37.86
C GLY A 243 -19.27 4.32 -37.83
N ASP A 244 -18.52 4.20 -38.93
CA ASP A 244 -17.40 3.27 -39.06
C ASP A 244 -16.10 3.91 -38.53
N ILE A 245 -15.56 3.31 -37.46
CA ILE A 245 -14.35 3.76 -36.76
C ILE A 245 -13.12 3.65 -37.69
N ALA A 246 -13.05 2.63 -38.55
CA ALA A 246 -11.89 2.39 -39.41
C ALA A 246 -11.76 3.48 -40.49
N MET A 247 -12.89 3.91 -41.06
CA MET A 247 -12.91 4.98 -42.07
C MET A 247 -12.47 6.32 -41.46
N VAL A 248 -12.96 6.67 -40.27
CA VAL A 248 -12.55 7.91 -39.57
C VAL A 248 -11.08 7.87 -39.21
N GLN A 249 -10.57 6.71 -38.78
CA GLN A 249 -9.15 6.54 -38.47
C GLN A 249 -8.27 6.70 -39.72
N GLN A 250 -8.68 6.16 -40.87
CA GLN A 250 -7.99 6.36 -42.15
C GLN A 250 -7.99 7.84 -42.57
N GLN A 251 -9.12 8.52 -42.43
CA GLN A 251 -9.24 9.93 -42.79
C GLN A 251 -8.42 10.84 -41.86
N MET A 252 -8.33 10.49 -40.58
CA MET A 252 -7.46 11.15 -39.61
C MET A 252 -5.97 10.96 -39.96
N GLN A 253 -5.59 9.78 -40.44
CA GLN A 253 -4.22 9.52 -40.87
C GLN A 253 -3.84 10.36 -42.10
N GLN A 254 -4.77 10.51 -43.06
CA GLN A 254 -4.58 11.41 -44.20
C GLN A 254 -4.48 12.88 -43.78
N ALA A 255 -5.31 13.33 -42.83
CA ALA A 255 -5.23 14.68 -42.28
C ALA A 255 -3.90 14.92 -41.53
N SER A 256 -3.39 13.92 -40.81
CA SER A 256 -2.09 13.98 -40.15
C SER A 256 -0.94 14.16 -41.15
N GLU A 257 -0.94 13.39 -42.23
CA GLU A 257 0.08 13.49 -43.28
C GLU A 257 0.05 14.86 -43.98
N GLN A 258 -1.15 15.44 -44.15
CA GLN A 258 -1.32 16.79 -44.68
C GLN A 258 -0.72 17.86 -43.75
N VAL A 259 -0.94 17.76 -42.43
CA VAL A 259 -0.34 18.68 -41.45
C VAL A 259 1.18 18.59 -41.48
N GLU A 260 1.74 17.38 -41.55
CA GLU A 260 3.19 17.16 -41.61
C GLU A 260 3.81 17.76 -42.88
N THR A 261 3.15 17.59 -44.02
CA THR A 261 3.60 18.18 -45.30
C THR A 261 3.61 19.70 -45.25
N LEU A 262 2.53 20.32 -44.77
CA LEU A 262 2.43 21.78 -44.62
C LEU A 262 3.48 22.33 -43.63
N ASN A 263 3.74 21.61 -42.54
CA ASN A 263 4.75 22.00 -41.57
C ASN A 263 6.16 21.94 -42.17
N ARG A 264 6.45 20.94 -43.00
CA ARG A 264 7.72 20.82 -43.70
C ARG A 264 7.95 21.98 -44.67
N GLU A 265 6.95 22.29 -45.50
CA GLU A 265 7.01 23.42 -46.43
C GLU A 265 7.20 24.77 -45.70
N ARG A 266 6.52 24.96 -44.55
CA ARG A 266 6.69 26.13 -43.69
C ARG A 266 8.13 26.27 -43.19
N VAL A 267 8.72 25.17 -42.70
CA VAL A 267 10.12 25.14 -42.23
C VAL A 267 11.11 25.46 -43.36
N ASP A 268 10.86 24.94 -44.57
CA ASP A 268 11.69 25.25 -45.74
C ASP A 268 11.65 26.75 -46.09
N ILE A 269 10.47 27.39 -46.03
CA ILE A 269 10.32 28.84 -46.25
C ILE A 269 11.03 29.65 -45.15
N LEU A 270 10.93 29.24 -43.89
CA LEU A 270 11.64 29.89 -42.77
C LEU A 270 13.15 29.83 -42.96
N LYS A 271 13.68 28.69 -43.42
CA LYS A 271 15.10 28.51 -43.73
C LYS A 271 15.55 29.39 -44.88
N GLU A 272 14.73 29.56 -45.93
CA GLU A 272 15.02 30.47 -47.04
C GLU A 272 14.99 31.95 -46.59
N LEU A 273 14.06 32.34 -45.71
CA LEU A 273 14.02 33.68 -45.11
C LEU A 273 15.24 33.97 -44.24
N GLN A 274 15.69 33.00 -43.45
CA GLN A 274 16.90 33.10 -42.64
C GLN A 274 18.15 33.27 -43.52
N ALA A 275 18.25 32.54 -44.64
CA ALA A 275 19.33 32.70 -45.62
C ALA A 275 19.37 34.09 -46.27
N LEU A 276 18.23 34.80 -46.31
CA LEU A 276 18.13 36.18 -46.78
C LEU A 276 18.37 37.22 -45.67
N GLY A 277 18.75 36.80 -44.46
CA GLY A 277 19.05 37.68 -43.32
C GLY A 277 17.80 38.35 -42.76
N VAL A 278 16.64 37.69 -42.82
CA VAL A 278 15.42 38.11 -42.10
C VAL A 278 15.42 37.42 -40.74
N ASP A 279 15.18 38.20 -39.68
CA ASP A 279 15.01 37.64 -38.35
C ASP A 279 13.63 36.96 -38.26
N THR A 280 13.63 35.63 -38.23
CA THR A 280 12.41 34.80 -38.21
C THR A 280 12.02 34.39 -36.79
N SER A 281 12.77 34.81 -35.76
CA SER A 281 12.55 34.42 -34.37
C SER A 281 11.19 34.89 -33.81
N ASN A 282 10.67 36.01 -34.30
CA ASN A 282 9.33 36.52 -33.96
C ASN A 282 8.19 36.04 -34.87
N MET A 283 8.47 35.31 -35.96
CA MET A 283 7.44 34.77 -36.87
C MET A 283 7.15 33.27 -36.67
N GLY A 284 7.89 32.62 -35.78
CA GLY A 284 7.71 31.21 -35.40
C GLY A 284 6.60 31.02 -34.37
N GLY A 285 5.35 31.26 -34.75
CA GLY A 285 4.21 30.77 -33.97
C GLY A 285 4.20 29.24 -33.96
N ALA A 286 4.19 28.65 -32.77
CA ALA A 286 4.16 27.21 -32.46
C ALA A 286 5.45 26.41 -32.76
N ALA A 287 5.95 25.80 -31.67
CA ALA A 287 7.04 24.86 -31.59
C ALA A 287 6.87 23.66 -32.55
N PRO A 288 7.96 22.99 -32.96
CA PRO A 288 7.88 21.80 -33.79
C PRO A 288 7.11 20.70 -33.05
N VAL A 289 6.01 20.23 -33.64
CA VAL A 289 5.37 18.98 -33.25
C VAL A 289 6.33 17.86 -33.63
N THR A 290 7.03 17.32 -32.64
CA THR A 290 7.85 16.11 -32.77
C THR A 290 6.92 14.93 -33.01
N THR A 291 6.86 14.46 -34.24
CA THR A 291 6.29 13.16 -34.61
C THR A 291 7.18 12.06 -34.03
N THR A 292 6.84 11.53 -32.85
CA THR A 292 7.50 10.33 -32.32
C THR A 292 7.02 9.13 -33.12
N ALA A 293 7.91 8.58 -33.93
CA ALA A 293 7.71 7.30 -34.60
C ALA A 293 7.51 6.17 -33.56
N ALA A 294 6.42 5.44 -33.76
CA ALA A 294 6.11 4.10 -33.30
C ALA A 294 7.11 3.37 -32.37
N ALA A 295 6.69 3.18 -31.12
CA ALA A 295 6.95 1.98 -30.32
C ALA A 295 5.65 1.60 -29.58
N PRO A 296 5.24 0.32 -29.55
CA PRO A 296 3.94 -0.07 -28.98
C PRO A 296 3.95 0.07 -27.45
N PRO A 297 2.84 0.50 -26.81
CA PRO A 297 2.76 0.51 -25.36
C PRO A 297 2.64 -0.92 -24.80
N PRO A 298 3.18 -1.21 -23.61
CA PRO A 298 2.93 -2.46 -22.92
C PRO A 298 1.47 -2.51 -22.46
N VAL A 299 0.82 -3.64 -22.70
CA VAL A 299 -0.50 -3.98 -22.18
C VAL A 299 -0.49 -3.93 -20.65
N GLN A 300 -1.15 -2.93 -20.05
CA GLN A 300 -1.58 -3.01 -18.66
C GLN A 300 -2.92 -3.75 -18.61
N ALA A 301 -2.89 -4.95 -18.04
CA ALA A 301 -4.07 -5.70 -17.65
C ALA A 301 -4.74 -4.96 -16.47
N VAL A 302 -5.92 -4.40 -16.71
CA VAL A 302 -6.87 -4.04 -15.65
C VAL A 302 -7.91 -5.15 -15.54
N SER A 303 -8.03 -5.69 -14.34
CA SER A 303 -8.97 -6.72 -13.93
C SER A 303 -10.42 -6.30 -14.22
N GLY A 304 -11.11 -7.10 -15.02
CA GLY A 304 -12.56 -7.09 -15.13
C GLY A 304 -13.15 -8.16 -14.21
N SER A 305 -13.75 -7.72 -13.11
CA SER A 305 -14.71 -8.51 -12.34
C SER A 305 -15.96 -8.73 -13.20
N GLN A 306 -16.31 -9.99 -13.48
CA GLN A 306 -17.60 -10.36 -14.04
C GLN A 306 -18.28 -11.35 -13.10
N ASN A 307 -19.31 -10.84 -12.42
CA ASN A 307 -20.42 -11.64 -11.95
C ASN A 307 -21.14 -12.24 -13.16
N THR A 308 -21.27 -13.57 -13.20
CA THR A 308 -22.43 -14.21 -13.82
C THR A 308 -22.86 -15.36 -12.92
N SER A 309 -24.13 -15.33 -12.51
CA SER A 309 -24.81 -16.46 -11.88
C SER A 309 -25.50 -17.26 -12.96
N SER A 310 -25.31 -18.59 -13.02
CA SER A 310 -26.39 -19.59 -13.05
C SER A 310 -25.90 -21.03 -13.31
N ALA A 311 -26.62 -21.96 -12.66
CA ALA A 311 -26.81 -23.39 -12.97
C ALA A 311 -25.79 -24.44 -12.50
N SER A 312 -26.09 -25.00 -11.32
CA SER A 312 -26.33 -26.42 -11.02
C SER A 312 -25.69 -27.51 -11.90
N ALA A 313 -24.85 -28.35 -11.28
CA ALA A 313 -24.81 -29.80 -11.55
C ALA A 313 -24.24 -30.56 -10.34
N PHE A 314 -24.99 -31.58 -9.92
CA PHE A 314 -24.71 -32.55 -8.86
C PHE A 314 -23.81 -33.69 -9.37
N ALA A 315 -22.90 -34.17 -8.52
CA ALA A 315 -22.43 -35.57 -8.35
C ALA A 315 -21.21 -35.49 -7.40
N ASP A 316 -21.30 -35.85 -6.11
CA ASP A 316 -21.41 -37.20 -5.54
C ASP A 316 -20.20 -38.08 -5.87
N GLU A 317 -19.21 -38.13 -4.96
CA GLU A 317 -18.49 -39.37 -4.64
C GLU A 317 -17.84 -39.26 -3.24
N PHE A 318 -18.03 -40.32 -2.45
CA PHE A 318 -17.79 -40.45 -1.01
C PHE A 318 -16.73 -41.54 -0.74
N ALA A 319 -16.05 -41.45 0.41
CA ALA A 319 -15.10 -42.41 1.03
C ALA A 319 -13.67 -42.41 0.44
N ASP A 320 -12.59 -42.60 1.20
CA ASP A 320 -12.42 -43.37 2.44
C ASP A 320 -11.16 -42.90 3.23
N GLU A 321 -11.14 -43.19 4.52
CA GLU A 321 -10.16 -42.73 5.52
C GLU A 321 -9.22 -43.89 5.95
N SER A 322 -7.95 -43.55 6.26
CA SER A 322 -7.11 -44.18 7.31
C SER A 322 -6.22 -45.42 6.93
N PRO A 323 -5.22 -45.84 7.76
CA PRO A 323 -3.81 -45.36 7.71
C PRO A 323 -2.71 -46.44 8.01
N VAL A 324 -1.42 -46.29 7.68
CA VAL A 324 -0.32 -47.01 8.40
C VAL A 324 1.04 -46.28 8.33
N SER A 325 1.72 -46.17 9.49
CA SER A 325 3.09 -45.65 9.75
C SER A 325 4.19 -46.76 9.61
N PRO A 326 5.37 -46.69 10.27
CA PRO A 326 6.63 -46.04 9.87
C PRO A 326 7.85 -47.01 9.80
N ALA A 327 8.96 -46.65 9.13
CA ALA A 327 10.29 -47.26 9.38
C ALA A 327 11.49 -46.45 8.82
N GLN A 328 12.33 -45.95 9.73
CA GLN A 328 13.80 -45.85 9.62
C GLN A 328 14.40 -47.04 10.43
N PRO A 329 15.71 -47.45 10.41
CA PRO A 329 16.92 -46.62 10.20
C PRO A 329 18.20 -47.26 9.51
N GLN A 330 19.09 -46.39 8.97
CA GLN A 330 20.60 -46.40 9.00
C GLN A 330 21.40 -47.49 8.25
N PRO A 331 22.76 -47.41 8.08
CA PRO A 331 23.72 -46.31 7.87
C PRO A 331 24.76 -46.60 6.74
N VAL A 332 25.59 -45.63 6.33
CA VAL A 332 27.05 -45.81 6.09
C VAL A 332 27.76 -44.46 5.86
N ALA A 333 28.86 -44.26 6.57
CA ALA A 333 29.83 -43.19 6.35
C ALA A 333 30.84 -43.58 5.24
N THR A 334 31.54 -42.61 4.62
CA THR A 334 33.00 -42.37 4.76
C THR A 334 33.54 -41.35 3.72
N SER A 335 34.29 -40.36 4.23
CA SER A 335 35.42 -39.58 3.68
C SER A 335 35.35 -38.74 2.38
N ALA A 336 35.52 -37.43 2.58
CA ALA A 336 36.58 -36.53 2.07
C ALA A 336 36.96 -36.51 0.57
N GLY A 337 36.88 -35.31 -0.03
CA GLY A 337 37.55 -34.98 -1.30
C GLY A 337 37.21 -33.57 -1.78
N ALA A 338 38.22 -32.70 -1.83
CA ALA A 338 38.17 -31.28 -2.19
C ALA A 338 37.72 -30.97 -3.63
N ALA A 339 37.06 -29.81 -3.82
CA ALA A 339 37.37 -28.76 -4.81
C ALA A 339 36.12 -27.90 -5.11
N GLY A 340 36.14 -26.63 -4.70
CA GLY A 340 35.13 -25.65 -5.08
C GLY A 340 35.46 -24.96 -6.42
N PRO A 341 34.47 -24.53 -7.21
CA PRO A 341 34.69 -23.71 -8.41
C PRO A 341 34.84 -22.20 -8.07
N PRO A 342 35.43 -21.40 -8.96
CA PRO A 342 36.17 -20.18 -8.63
C PRO A 342 35.32 -18.92 -8.47
N GLN A 343 35.83 -18.01 -7.64
CA GLN A 343 35.27 -16.72 -7.25
C GLN A 343 35.51 -15.65 -8.34
N ALA A 344 34.45 -14.91 -8.73
CA ALA A 344 34.55 -13.73 -9.58
C ALA A 344 34.97 -12.47 -8.76
N PRO A 345 35.73 -11.53 -9.33
CA PRO A 345 36.29 -10.39 -8.59
C PRO A 345 35.24 -9.34 -8.18
N PRO A 346 35.47 -8.60 -7.07
CA PRO A 346 34.48 -7.71 -6.47
C PRO A 346 34.37 -6.38 -7.24
N VAL A 347 33.13 -5.92 -7.44
CA VAL A 347 32.81 -4.58 -7.95
C VAL A 347 32.95 -3.56 -6.80
N PRO A 348 33.56 -2.38 -6.99
CA PRO A 348 33.76 -1.39 -5.93
C PRO A 348 32.43 -0.73 -5.48
N PRO A 349 32.27 -0.39 -4.19
CA PRO A 349 31.05 0.24 -3.66
C PRO A 349 30.96 1.75 -4.01
N PRO A 350 29.75 2.30 -4.20
CA PRO A 350 29.53 3.75 -4.34
C PRO A 350 29.77 4.49 -3.01
N PRO A 351 30.07 5.81 -3.06
CA PRO A 351 30.61 6.55 -1.92
C PRO A 351 29.62 6.70 -0.77
N SER A 352 30.16 6.53 0.43
CA SER A 352 29.54 6.68 1.75
C SER A 352 28.47 7.78 1.84
N ALA A 353 27.20 7.36 1.89
CA ALA A 353 26.26 7.97 2.80
C ALA A 353 26.36 7.17 4.10
N VAL A 354 26.91 7.79 5.15
CA VAL A 354 26.94 7.22 6.49
C VAL A 354 25.50 6.93 6.90
N ALA A 355 25.11 5.66 6.89
CA ALA A 355 23.90 5.21 7.54
C ALA A 355 24.05 5.54 9.02
N ALA A 356 23.25 6.49 9.51
CA ALA A 356 23.17 6.79 10.92
C ALA A 356 22.84 5.49 11.69
N PRO A 357 23.44 5.26 12.87
CA PRO A 357 23.08 4.10 13.68
C PRO A 357 21.57 4.17 13.98
N ALA A 358 20.84 3.11 13.65
CA ALA A 358 19.44 2.96 14.04
C ALA A 358 19.40 2.81 15.57
N LEU A 359 19.26 3.94 16.28
CA LEU A 359 19.12 3.94 17.73
C LEU A 359 17.81 3.22 18.10
N PRO A 360 17.80 2.33 19.10
CA PRO A 360 16.61 1.62 19.51
C PRO A 360 15.55 2.61 20.01
N ILE A 361 14.31 2.45 19.54
CA ILE A 361 13.17 3.28 19.94
C ILE A 361 12.40 2.57 21.05
N VAL A 362 12.04 3.31 22.10
CA VAL A 362 11.18 2.82 23.18
C VAL A 362 9.93 3.67 23.31
N ALA A 363 8.88 3.10 23.91
CA ALA A 363 7.68 3.83 24.29
C ALA A 363 7.61 3.96 25.82
N MET A 364 7.26 5.15 26.29
CA MET A 364 7.04 5.39 27.73
C MET A 364 5.75 4.70 28.20
N LEU A 365 5.81 4.01 29.34
CA LEU A 365 4.67 3.38 30.00
C LEU A 365 3.90 4.33 30.92
N TYR A 366 4.60 5.30 31.52
CA TYR A 366 4.06 6.24 32.49
C TYR A 366 4.57 7.65 32.24
N ASP A 367 3.80 8.64 32.71
CA ASP A 367 4.23 10.04 32.76
C ASP A 367 5.37 10.18 33.77
N PHE A 368 6.40 10.93 33.41
CA PHE A 368 7.52 11.25 34.28
C PHE A 368 7.89 12.72 34.13
N ASN A 369 7.85 13.45 35.25
CA ASN A 369 8.25 14.85 35.31
C ASN A 369 8.79 15.12 36.71
N ASP A 370 10.11 15.15 36.85
CA ASP A 370 10.77 15.50 38.10
C ASP A 370 11.58 16.79 37.92
N PRO A 371 11.04 17.95 38.34
CA PRO A 371 11.72 19.23 38.19
C PRO A 371 12.88 19.43 39.18
N SER A 372 13.19 18.45 40.04
CA SER A 372 14.27 18.56 41.03
C SER A 372 15.67 18.43 40.42
N GLN A 373 15.79 17.80 39.25
CA GLN A 373 17.06 17.62 38.52
C GLN A 373 16.94 18.15 37.09
N PRO A 374 17.84 19.02 36.64
CA PRO A 374 17.78 19.60 35.28
C PRO A 374 18.13 18.59 34.17
N ASP A 375 18.78 17.48 34.52
CA ASP A 375 19.20 16.44 33.57
C ASP A 375 18.06 15.43 33.27
N ASN A 376 16.90 15.56 33.94
CA ASN A 376 15.75 14.69 33.71
C ASN A 376 14.90 15.20 32.54
N LEU A 377 14.48 14.27 31.68
CA LEU A 377 13.58 14.60 30.59
C LEU A 377 12.13 14.40 31.04
N ALA A 378 11.32 15.45 30.97
CA ALA A 378 9.88 15.33 31.18
C ALA A 378 9.25 14.60 29.98
N VAL A 379 8.52 13.52 30.25
CA VAL A 379 7.95 12.61 29.23
C VAL A 379 6.54 12.17 29.61
N VAL A 380 5.73 11.86 28.61
CA VAL A 380 4.32 11.43 28.78
C VAL A 380 4.18 9.95 28.39
N ALA A 381 3.27 9.23 29.03
CA ALA A 381 2.91 7.86 28.68
C ALA A 381 2.53 7.76 27.19
N GLY A 382 3.11 6.80 26.49
CA GLY A 382 2.96 6.58 25.05
C GLY A 382 3.93 7.38 24.18
N GLU A 383 4.77 8.25 24.75
CA GLU A 383 5.77 9.00 24.00
C GLU A 383 6.91 8.10 23.49
N ARG A 384 7.38 8.34 22.26
CA ARG A 384 8.44 7.56 21.59
C ARG A 384 9.78 8.29 21.61
N LEU A 385 10.80 7.63 22.14
CA LEU A 385 12.12 8.21 22.37
C LEU A 385 13.22 7.29 21.85
N TYR A 386 14.33 7.85 21.38
CA TYR A 386 15.55 7.12 21.06
C TYR A 386 16.35 6.85 22.34
N VAL A 387 16.85 5.63 22.49
CA VAL A 387 17.76 5.27 23.59
C VAL A 387 19.20 5.50 23.16
N LEU A 388 19.90 6.36 23.91
CA LEU A 388 21.32 6.66 23.71
C LEU A 388 22.21 5.75 24.56
N SER A 389 21.85 5.53 25.83
CA SER A 389 22.55 4.66 26.77
C SER A 389 21.58 4.16 27.85
N GLY A 390 21.56 2.87 28.15
CA GLY A 390 20.69 2.28 29.17
C GLY A 390 21.48 1.70 30.35
N ASP A 391 21.28 2.24 31.55
CA ASP A 391 21.72 1.65 32.80
C ASP A 391 20.57 0.91 33.51
N ALA A 392 20.89 0.19 34.59
CA ALA A 392 19.92 -0.63 35.32
C ALA A 392 18.73 0.17 35.89
N ASP A 393 18.97 1.40 36.35
CA ASP A 393 17.97 2.23 37.02
C ASP A 393 17.52 3.44 36.17
N TRP A 394 18.42 4.00 35.36
CA TRP A 394 18.20 5.21 34.56
C TRP A 394 18.64 5.01 33.12
N THR A 395 17.87 5.53 32.17
CA THR A 395 18.19 5.45 30.74
C THR A 395 18.22 6.85 30.14
N LEU A 396 19.28 7.16 29.41
CA LEU A 396 19.44 8.41 28.67
C LEU A 396 18.68 8.32 27.35
N VAL A 397 17.70 9.21 27.18
CA VAL A 397 16.77 9.20 26.06
C VAL A 397 16.73 10.54 25.34
N GLN A 398 16.32 10.51 24.06
CA GLN A 398 16.21 11.67 23.18
C GLN A 398 14.88 11.66 22.43
N ARG A 399 14.26 12.84 22.24
CA ARG A 399 12.98 12.95 21.53
C ARG A 399 13.11 12.62 20.04
N THR A 400 12.12 11.89 19.51
CA THR A 400 12.08 11.47 18.09
C THR A 400 11.57 12.57 17.14
N ALA A 401 10.87 13.57 17.67
CA ALA A 401 10.20 14.62 16.88
C ALA A 401 11.05 15.89 16.78
N GLY A 402 11.93 15.97 15.78
CA GLY A 402 12.49 17.23 15.26
C GLY A 402 13.38 18.06 16.18
N ASN A 403 13.61 17.65 17.43
CA ASN A 403 14.47 18.34 18.38
C ASN A 403 15.53 17.38 18.94
N THR A 404 16.64 17.26 18.22
CA THR A 404 17.78 16.41 18.59
C THR A 404 18.53 16.94 19.84
N ASP A 405 18.24 18.17 20.27
CA ASP A 405 18.95 18.78 21.40
C ASP A 405 18.29 18.53 22.77
N GLU A 406 17.09 17.95 22.81
CA GLU A 406 16.38 17.60 24.04
C GLU A 406 16.68 16.15 24.44
N GLN A 407 17.70 15.99 25.29
CA GLN A 407 18.11 14.72 25.89
C GLN A 407 17.99 14.80 27.41
N GLY A 408 17.70 13.67 28.06
CA GLY A 408 17.72 13.59 29.52
C GLY A 408 17.44 12.18 30.03
N TYR A 409 17.53 12.02 31.34
CA TYR A 409 17.35 10.73 32.00
C TYR A 409 15.90 10.46 32.35
N VAL A 410 15.50 9.20 32.20
CA VAL A 410 14.19 8.68 32.57
C VAL A 410 14.39 7.32 33.26
N PRO A 411 13.59 6.94 34.26
CA PRO A 411 13.70 5.64 34.90
C PRO A 411 13.54 4.49 33.90
N THR A 412 14.47 3.53 33.89
CA THR A 412 14.46 2.40 32.95
C THR A 412 13.18 1.57 33.10
N ALA A 413 12.63 1.47 34.31
CA ALA A 413 11.38 0.75 34.60
C ALA A 413 10.13 1.38 33.96
N TYR A 414 10.22 2.63 33.49
CA TYR A 414 9.09 3.36 32.90
C TYR A 414 9.04 3.20 31.39
N MET A 415 9.93 2.39 30.80
CA MET A 415 10.05 2.20 29.36
C MET A 415 9.60 0.80 28.95
N ALA A 416 8.98 0.69 27.78
CA ALA A 416 8.73 -0.57 27.09
C ALA A 416 9.63 -0.67 25.86
N ALA A 417 10.39 -1.78 25.76
CA ALA A 417 11.16 -2.10 24.58
C ALA A 417 10.20 -2.40 23.41
N MET A 418 10.31 -1.61 22.34
CA MET A 418 9.62 -1.88 21.10
C MET A 418 10.55 -2.74 20.24
N PHE A 419 10.18 -4.00 20.02
CA PHE A 419 10.80 -4.81 18.98
C PHE A 419 10.11 -4.42 17.67
N ASP A 420 10.88 -3.91 16.71
CA ASP A 420 10.43 -3.63 15.34
C ASP A 420 10.31 -4.93 14.52
#